data_AF-A0A1E4K030-F1
#
_entry.id   AF-A0A1E4K030-F1
#
_cell.length_a   1.000
_cell.length_b   1.000
_cell.length_c   1.000
_cell.angle_alpha   90.00
_cell.angle_beta   90.00
_cell.angle_gamma   90.00
#
_symmetry.space_group_name_H-M   'P 1'
#
loop_
_entity.id
_entity.type
_entity.pdbx_description
1 polymer ?
#
loop_
_entity_poly.entity_id
_entity_poly.type
_entity_poly.pdbx_seq_one_letter_code
_entity_poly.pdbx_strand_id
1 'polypeptide(L)'
;MKTCLERVARALCELDANPPDATMDGKPLWQDYLPEARAAIMALREPDAAMIETGTRKAAEGQKDDLASIYRTMIDTAMEGAPNANRSVTAHIP
;
A
#
# COMPACT_ATOMS: atom_id res chain seq x y z
N MET A 1 13.91 -13.10 -4.46
CA MET A 1 12.86 -12.06 -4.58
C MET A 1 11.81 -12.34 -3.53
N LYS A 2 11.47 -11.37 -2.67
CA LYS A 2 10.44 -11.55 -1.62
C LYS A 2 9.04 -11.44 -2.23
N THR A 3 8.08 -12.21 -1.74
CA THR A 3 6.68 -12.09 -2.19
C THR A 3 6.09 -10.77 -1.72
N CYS A 4 5.00 -10.27 -2.35
CA CYS A 4 4.28 -9.09 -1.85
C CYS A 4 3.83 -9.27 -0.40
N LEU A 5 3.33 -10.47 -0.07
CA LEU A 5 2.88 -10.81 1.28
C LEU A 5 4.02 -10.71 2.31
N GLU A 6 5.20 -11.25 1.99
CA GLU A 6 6.38 -11.13 2.87
C GLU A 6 6.83 -9.67 3.01
N ARG A 7 6.83 -8.88 1.93
CA ARG A 7 7.19 -7.45 1.99
C ARG A 7 6.28 -6.67 2.92
N VAL A 8 4.97 -6.89 2.84
CA VAL A 8 3.99 -6.23 3.74
C VAL A 8 4.17 -6.70 5.18
N ALA A 9 4.32 -8.01 5.42
CA ALA A 9 4.51 -8.54 6.76
C ALA A 9 5.78 -8.01 7.44
N ARG A 10 6.88 -7.88 6.69
CA ARG A 10 8.12 -7.27 7.18
C ARG A 10 7.97 -5.78 7.49
N ALA A 11 7.23 -5.04 6.65
CA ALA A 11 6.93 -3.63 6.92
C ALA A 11 6.07 -3.44 8.19
N LEU A 12 5.11 -4.34 8.45
CA LEU A 12 4.33 -4.33 9.69
C LEU A 12 5.19 -4.69 10.91
N CYS A 13 6.11 -5.63 10.77
CA CYS A 13 7.09 -5.95 11.80
C CYS A 13 7.97 -4.74 12.13
N GLU A 14 8.49 -4.04 11.12
CA GLU A 14 9.27 -2.81 11.29
C GLU A 14 8.46 -1.69 11.96
N LEU A 15 7.17 -1.55 11.59
CA LEU A 15 6.25 -0.57 12.19
C LEU A 15 6.10 -0.78 13.71
N ASP A 16 6.11 -2.04 14.15
CA ASP A 16 6.07 -2.43 15.57
C ASP A 16 7.44 -2.37 16.27
N ALA A 17 8.45 -1.74 15.64
CA ALA A 17 9.83 -1.66 16.12
C ALA A 17 10.53 -3.03 16.30
N ASN A 18 10.01 -4.06 15.65
CA ASN A 18 10.62 -5.39 15.60
C ASN A 18 11.53 -5.50 14.36
N PRO A 19 12.81 -5.89 14.49
CA PRO A 19 13.67 -6.02 13.33
C PRO A 19 13.10 -7.05 12.34
N PRO A 20 13.00 -6.73 11.04
CA PRO A 20 12.33 -7.56 10.03
C PRO A 20 13.04 -8.89 9.77
N ASP A 21 14.30 -9.02 10.16
CA ASP A 21 15.09 -10.25 10.08
C ASP A 21 15.31 -10.92 11.45
N ALA A 22 14.65 -10.41 12.51
CA ALA A 22 14.68 -11.06 13.81
C ALA A 22 14.03 -12.45 13.75
N THR A 23 14.51 -13.34 14.60
CA THR A 23 13.95 -14.67 14.81
C THR A 23 13.48 -14.81 16.25
N MET A 24 12.32 -15.44 16.43
CA MET A 24 11.76 -15.80 17.74
C MET A 24 11.21 -17.22 17.65
N ASP A 25 11.49 -18.06 18.64
CA ASP A 25 11.06 -19.47 18.68
C ASP A 25 11.41 -20.29 17.42
N GLY A 26 12.57 -20.00 16.82
CA GLY A 26 13.07 -20.72 15.64
C GLY A 26 12.41 -20.32 14.31
N LYS A 27 11.53 -19.31 14.29
CA LYS A 27 10.95 -18.75 13.06
C LYS A 27 11.28 -17.27 12.89
N PRO A 28 11.27 -16.74 11.66
CA PRO A 28 11.35 -15.30 11.43
C PRO A 28 10.13 -14.58 12.02
N LEU A 29 10.38 -13.51 12.78
CA LEU A 29 9.34 -12.78 13.51
C LEU A 29 8.27 -12.18 12.60
N TRP A 30 8.64 -11.74 11.39
CA TRP A 30 7.68 -11.22 10.40
C TRP A 30 6.58 -12.23 10.02
N GLN A 31 6.78 -13.54 10.24
CA GLN A 31 5.74 -14.54 9.94
C GLN A 31 4.50 -14.39 10.83
N ASP A 32 4.65 -13.81 12.02
CA ASP A 32 3.53 -13.55 12.92
C ASP A 32 2.62 -12.42 12.43
N TYR A 33 3.10 -11.60 11.49
CA TYR A 33 2.38 -10.50 10.86
C TYR A 33 1.67 -10.90 9.55
N LEU A 34 1.70 -12.19 9.19
CA LEU A 34 1.05 -12.70 7.98
C LEU A 34 -0.49 -12.48 7.96
N PRO A 35 -1.23 -12.63 9.08
CA PRO A 35 -2.67 -12.34 9.10
C PRO A 35 -3.01 -10.90 8.72
N GLU A 36 -2.33 -9.93 9.32
CA GLU A 36 -2.50 -8.49 9.09
C GLU A 36 -2.09 -8.12 7.66
N ALA A 37 -0.96 -8.67 7.19
CA ALA A 37 -0.51 -8.46 5.82
C ALA A 37 -1.53 -8.98 4.78
N ARG A 38 -2.17 -10.12 5.04
CA ARG A 38 -3.25 -10.64 4.19
C ARG A 38 -4.46 -9.71 4.20
N ALA A 39 -4.88 -9.25 5.37
CA ALA A 39 -6.01 -8.34 5.48
C ALA A 39 -5.78 -7.04 4.70
N ALA A 40 -4.58 -6.44 4.83
CA ALA A 40 -4.21 -5.23 4.11
C ALA A 40 -4.20 -5.43 2.58
N ILE A 41 -3.61 -6.53 2.10
CA ILE A 41 -3.59 -6.85 0.65
C ILE A 41 -5.01 -7.12 0.13
N MET A 42 -5.85 -7.82 0.91
CA MET A 42 -7.24 -8.08 0.53
C MET A 42 -8.06 -6.79 0.46
N ALA A 43 -7.83 -5.83 1.36
CA ALA A 43 -8.49 -4.53 1.31
C ALA A 43 -8.10 -3.72 0.06
N LEU A 44 -6.81 -3.75 -0.32
CA LEU A 44 -6.29 -3.08 -1.52
C LEU A 44 -6.59 -3.80 -2.84
N ARG A 45 -7.15 -5.01 -2.79
CA ARG A 45 -7.43 -5.81 -3.99
C ARG A 45 -8.37 -5.09 -4.96
N GLU A 46 -9.37 -4.39 -4.42
CA GLU A 46 -10.35 -3.66 -5.20
C GLU A 46 -9.93 -2.18 -5.26
N PRO A 47 -9.45 -1.67 -6.41
CA PRO A 47 -9.04 -0.28 -6.54
C PRO A 47 -10.26 0.66 -6.51
N ASP A 48 -10.08 1.86 -5.96
CA ASP A 48 -11.10 2.91 -6.05
C ASP A 48 -11.07 3.65 -7.41
N ALA A 49 -12.01 4.58 -7.59
CA ALA A 49 -12.14 5.33 -8.83
C ALA A 49 -10.90 6.18 -9.16
N ALA A 50 -10.23 6.75 -8.15
CA ALA A 50 -9.04 7.59 -8.35
C ALA A 50 -7.84 6.75 -8.79
N MET A 51 -7.67 5.56 -8.19
CA MET A 51 -6.68 4.58 -8.60
C MET A 51 -6.90 4.16 -10.06
N ILE A 52 -8.15 3.85 -10.44
CA ILE A 52 -8.51 3.43 -11.81
C ILE A 52 -8.23 4.55 -12.82
N GLU A 53 -8.62 5.78 -12.52
CA GLU A 53 -8.41 6.95 -13.40
C GLU A 53 -6.91 7.16 -13.67
N THR A 54 -6.10 7.17 -12.61
CA THR A 54 -4.66 7.34 -12.72
C THR A 54 -3.98 6.21 -13.48
N GLY A 55 -4.37 4.95 -13.21
CA GLY A 55 -3.88 3.79 -13.95
C GLY A 55 -4.21 3.87 -15.44
N THR A 56 -5.43 4.29 -15.78
CA THR A 56 -5.89 4.46 -17.17
C THR A 56 -5.10 5.55 -17.88
N ARG A 57 -4.92 6.71 -17.24
CA ARG A 57 -4.10 7.81 -17.78
C ARG A 57 -2.66 7.34 -18.01
N LYS A 58 -2.08 6.61 -17.05
CA LYS A 58 -0.70 6.11 -17.17
C LYS A 58 -0.55 5.12 -18.32
N ALA A 59 -1.53 4.23 -18.52
CA ALA A 59 -1.55 3.29 -19.63
C ALA A 59 -1.61 3.99 -21.00
N ALA A 60 -2.28 5.14 -21.09
CA ALA A 60 -2.38 5.92 -22.32
C ALA A 60 -1.07 6.63 -22.73
N GLU A 61 -0.11 6.82 -21.81
CA GLU A 61 1.19 7.47 -22.07
C GLU A 61 2.12 6.65 -22.99
N GLY A 62 1.74 5.43 -23.38
CA GLY A 62 2.28 4.78 -24.58
C GLY A 62 3.56 3.96 -24.41
N GLN A 63 4.09 3.78 -23.20
CA GLN A 63 5.07 2.72 -22.93
C GLN A 63 4.32 1.41 -22.68
N LYS A 64 4.13 0.63 -23.75
CA LYS A 64 3.26 -0.56 -23.80
C LYS A 64 3.54 -1.64 -22.75
N ASP A 65 4.68 -1.60 -22.07
CA ASP A 65 5.17 -2.70 -21.23
C ASP A 65 5.51 -2.34 -19.78
N ASP A 66 5.13 -1.16 -19.27
CA ASP A 66 5.43 -0.79 -17.87
C ASP A 66 4.22 -0.96 -16.92
N LEU A 67 3.71 -2.20 -16.84
CA LEU A 67 2.67 -2.57 -15.87
C LEU A 67 3.11 -2.28 -14.41
N ALA A 68 4.41 -2.36 -14.12
CA ALA A 68 4.95 -2.06 -12.81
C ALA A 68 4.83 -0.56 -12.47
N SER A 69 5.02 0.33 -13.43
CA SER A 69 4.80 1.77 -13.26
C SER A 69 3.33 2.11 -13.13
N ILE A 70 2.45 1.52 -13.95
CA ILE A 70 0.99 1.69 -13.80
C ILE A 70 0.57 1.27 -12.40
N TYR A 71 0.95 0.07 -11.95
CA TYR A 71 0.64 -0.43 -10.61
C TYR A 71 1.18 0.49 -9.51
N ARG A 72 2.43 0.95 -9.62
CA ARG A 72 3.04 1.85 -8.63
C ARG A 72 2.28 3.16 -8.52
N THR A 73 1.93 3.78 -9.65
CA THR A 73 1.16 5.03 -9.64
C THR A 73 -0.24 4.85 -9.05
N MET A 74 -0.89 3.69 -9.27
CA MET A 74 -2.16 3.36 -8.59
C MET A 74 -1.99 3.27 -7.07
N ILE A 75 -0.92 2.63 -6.58
CA ILE A 75 -0.64 2.54 -5.14
C ILE A 75 -0.28 3.90 -4.55
N ASP A 76 0.54 4.70 -5.23
CA ASP A 76 0.89 6.06 -4.80
C ASP A 76 -0.40 6.91 -4.62
N THR A 77 -1.35 6.79 -5.56
CA THR A 77 -2.66 7.45 -5.48
C THR A 77 -3.46 6.99 -4.25
N ALA A 78 -3.45 5.69 -3.94
CA ALA A 78 -4.13 5.17 -2.75
C ALA A 78 -3.55 5.73 -1.44
N MET A 79 -2.24 5.98 -1.40
CA MET A 79 -1.52 6.48 -0.21
C MET A 79 -1.71 7.98 0.01
N GLU A 80 -1.94 8.77 -1.04
CA GLU A 80 -2.22 10.20 -0.93
C GLU A 80 -3.61 10.50 -0.36
N GLY A 81 -4.53 9.52 -0.41
CA GLY A 81 -5.94 9.69 -0.06
C GLY A 81 -6.66 10.59 -1.06
N ALA A 82 -7.98 10.43 -1.21
CA ALA A 82 -8.75 11.28 -2.12
C ALA A 82 -8.49 12.78 -1.78
N PRO A 83 -8.12 13.65 -2.75
CA PRO A 83 -7.73 15.04 -2.50
C PRO A 83 -8.80 15.94 -1.86
N ASN A 84 -9.96 15.38 -1.45
CA ASN A 84 -11.13 16.11 -0.97
C ASN A 84 -11.55 15.79 0.47
N ALA A 85 -10.83 14.94 1.21
CA ALA A 85 -11.20 14.65 2.61
C ALA A 85 -10.69 15.70 3.63
N ASN A 86 -9.77 16.60 3.23
CA ASN A 86 -9.09 17.50 4.18
C ASN A 86 -9.34 19.00 3.95
N ARG A 87 -10.41 19.39 3.23
CA ARG A 87 -10.76 20.79 2.98
C ARG A 87 -11.88 21.36 3.86
N SER A 88 -12.28 20.65 4.91
CA SER A 88 -13.36 21.10 5.80
C SER A 88 -12.94 21.13 7.26
N VAL A 89 -11.93 21.95 7.59
CA VAL A 89 -11.83 22.59 8.92
C VAL A 89 -11.24 24.00 8.77
N THR A 90 -11.96 24.88 8.08
CA THR A 90 -11.86 26.32 8.36
C THR A 90 -13.27 26.86 8.53
N ALA A 91 -13.91 26.49 9.65
CA ALA A 91 -15.11 27.16 10.14
C ALA A 91 -14.78 27.76 11.51
N HIS A 92 -14.32 29.01 11.42
CA HIS A 92 -14.64 30.15 12.29
C HIS A 92 -15.36 29.82 13.62
N ILE A 93 -14.73 30.17 14.74
CA ILE A 93 -15.39 30.35 16.04
C ILE A 93 -15.14 31.81 16.47
N PRO A 94 -16.19 32.54 16.90
CA PRO A 94 -16.19 33.99 17.11
C PRO A 94 -15.24 34.49 18.18
#